data_AF-A0A7M2T8V4-F1
#
_entry.id   AF-A0A7M2T8V4-F1
#
_cell.length_a   1.000
_cell.length_b   1.000
_cell.length_c   1.000
_cell.angle_alpha   90.00
_cell.angle_beta   90.00
_cell.angle_gamma   90.00
#
_symmetry.space_group_name_H-M   'P 1'
#
loop_
_entity.id
_entity.type
_entity.pdbx_description
1 polymer ?
#
loop_
_entity_poly.entity_id
_entity_poly.type
_entity_poly.pdbx_seq_one_letter_code
_entity_poly.pdbx_strand_id
1 'polypeptide(L)'
;MDDMEEIARELRAAHVEGKGAVELALLSREKLGSGFGVISFIASFRLAFNIPLPVLQRAQAWEGFGWGGVQISDEEFAAILSPWLAT
;
A
#
# COMPACT_ATOMS: atom_id res chain seq x y z
N MET A 1 8.63 6.26 -18.51
CA MET A 1 8.40 5.33 -17.39
C MET A 1 7.09 5.75 -16.78
N ASP A 2 6.16 4.83 -16.56
CA ASP A 2 4.86 5.17 -15.98
C ASP A 2 5.06 5.61 -14.53
N ASP A 3 4.44 6.71 -14.10
CA ASP A 3 4.58 7.26 -12.74
C ASP A 3 4.29 6.19 -11.66
N MET A 4 3.38 5.24 -11.95
CA MET A 4 3.07 4.14 -11.03
C MET A 4 4.18 3.07 -10.97
N GLU A 5 4.91 2.84 -12.06
CA GLU A 5 6.04 1.90 -12.08
C GLU A 5 7.22 2.42 -11.25
N GLU A 6 7.46 3.73 -11.29
CA GLU A 6 8.47 4.38 -10.46
C GLU A 6 8.13 4.26 -8.98
N ILE A 7 6.89 4.57 -8.60
CA ILE A 7 6.43 4.43 -7.22
C ILE A 7 6.53 2.96 -6.78
N ALA A 8 6.10 2.01 -7.62
CA ALA A 8 6.20 0.59 -7.30
C ALA A 8 7.66 0.14 -7.08
N ARG A 9 8.61 0.68 -7.85
CA ARG A 9 10.05 0.43 -7.66
C ARG A 9 10.55 0.99 -6.32
N GLU A 10 10.14 2.19 -5.95
CA GLU A 10 10.49 2.79 -4.66
C GLU A 10 9.89 2.03 -3.48
N LEU A 11 8.64 1.58 -3.58
CA LEU A 11 8.01 0.75 -2.55
C LEU A 11 8.78 -0.56 -2.35
N ARG A 12 9.19 -1.22 -3.44
CA ARG A 12 10.05 -2.41 -3.34
C ARG A 12 11.40 -2.11 -2.67
N ALA A 13 12.05 -1.01 -3.04
CA ALA A 13 13.33 -0.63 -2.45
C ALA A 13 13.19 -0.38 -0.94
N ALA A 14 12.16 0.36 -0.54
CA ALA A 14 11.88 0.63 0.86
C ALA A 14 11.51 -0.65 1.64
N HIS A 15 10.84 -1.60 0.99
CA HIS A 15 10.56 -2.90 1.60
C HIS A 15 11.84 -3.70 1.86
N VAL A 16 12.78 -3.72 0.91
CA VAL A 16 14.11 -4.34 1.08
C VAL A 16 14.91 -3.67 2.22
N GLU A 17 14.71 -2.38 2.47
CA GLU A 17 15.28 -1.65 3.61
C GLU A 17 14.60 -1.98 4.96
N GLY A 18 13.57 -2.84 4.96
CA GLY A 18 12.89 -3.32 6.16
C GLY A 18 11.57 -2.60 6.47
N LYS A 19 11.06 -1.74 5.58
CA LYS A 19 9.77 -1.07 5.82
C LYS A 19 8.61 -2.06 5.75
N GLY A 20 7.73 -1.97 6.75
CA GLY A 20 6.50 -2.73 6.85
C GLY A 20 5.32 -2.12 6.06
N ALA A 21 4.19 -2.83 6.06
CA ALA A 21 2.98 -2.46 5.32
C ALA A 21 2.56 -0.99 5.52
N VAL A 22 2.46 -0.55 6.78
CA VAL A 22 2.05 0.81 7.16
C VAL A 22 3.02 1.85 6.61
N GLU A 23 4.32 1.64 6.81
CA GLU A 23 5.36 2.55 6.33
C GLU A 23 5.39 2.65 4.81
N LEU A 24 5.14 1.55 4.11
CA LEU A 24 5.00 1.52 2.65
C LEU A 24 3.76 2.30 2.19
N ALA A 25 2.65 2.20 2.92
CA ALA A 25 1.43 2.93 2.58
C ALA A 25 1.61 4.44 2.79
N LEU A 26 2.28 4.83 3.87
CA LEU A 26 2.66 6.23 4.13
C LEU A 26 3.65 6.76 3.09
N LEU A 27 4.63 5.96 2.67
CA LEU A 27 5.55 6.32 1.59
C LEU A 27 4.80 6.52 0.27
N SER A 28 3.87 5.61 -0.06
CA SER A 28 3.02 5.76 -1.25
C SER A 28 2.21 7.05 -1.19
N ARG A 29 1.68 7.41 -0.01
CA ARG A 29 0.95 8.67 0.21
C ARG A 29 1.83 9.89 0.01
N GLU A 30 3.03 9.89 0.57
CA GLU A 30 4.01 10.97 0.43
C GLU A 30 4.35 11.21 -1.04
N LYS A 31 4.63 10.13 -1.79
CA LYS A 31 5.04 10.20 -3.19
C LYS A 31 3.91 10.62 -4.14
N LEU A 32 2.68 10.20 -3.86
CA LEU A 32 1.52 10.53 -4.68
C LEU A 32 0.88 11.87 -4.34
N GLY A 33 1.12 12.40 -3.13
CA GLY A 33 0.55 13.67 -2.67
C GLY A 33 -0.97 13.71 -2.83
N SER A 34 -1.47 14.70 -3.57
CA SER A 34 -2.91 14.85 -3.85
C SER A 34 -3.50 13.75 -4.75
N GLY A 35 -2.66 12.99 -5.47
CA GLY A 35 -3.08 11.84 -6.27
C GLY A 35 -3.27 10.56 -5.47
N PHE A 36 -3.02 10.59 -4.16
CA PHE A 36 -3.20 9.43 -3.30
C PHE A 36 -4.68 9.13 -3.06
N GLY A 37 -5.10 7.92 -3.43
CA GLY A 37 -6.48 7.46 -3.38
C GLY A 37 -6.56 5.93 -3.49
N VAL A 38 -7.77 5.36 -3.40
CA VAL A 38 -8.00 3.91 -3.50
C VAL A 38 -7.33 3.32 -4.74
N ILE A 39 -7.55 3.96 -5.88
CA ILE A 39 -7.09 3.46 -7.19
C ILE A 39 -5.57 3.47 -7.26
N SER A 40 -4.93 4.57 -6.83
CA SER A 40 -3.47 4.69 -6.86
C SER A 40 -2.79 3.80 -5.82
N PHE A 41 -3.38 3.61 -4.64
CA PHE A 41 -2.95 2.60 -3.68
C PHE A 41 -3.00 1.18 -4.26
N ILE A 42 -4.14 0.78 -4.85
CA ILE A 42 -4.30 -0.54 -5.46
C ILE A 42 -3.28 -0.73 -6.58
N ALA A 43 -3.10 0.27 -7.44
CA ALA A 43 -2.17 0.21 -8.56
C ALA A 43 -0.72 0.06 -8.08
N SER A 44 -0.26 0.93 -7.17
CA SER A 44 1.12 0.93 -6.70
C SER A 44 1.49 -0.35 -5.95
N PHE A 45 0.62 -0.83 -5.05
CA PHE A 45 0.88 -2.06 -4.28
C PHE A 45 0.79 -3.32 -5.14
N ARG A 46 -0.13 -3.36 -6.11
CA ARG A 46 -0.23 -4.49 -7.05
C ARG A 46 1.00 -4.55 -7.94
N LEU A 47 1.46 -3.42 -8.48
CA LEU A 47 2.67 -3.36 -9.28
C LEU A 47 3.94 -3.67 -8.47
N ALA A 48 3.98 -3.28 -7.20
CA ALA A 48 5.13 -3.50 -6.32
C ALA A 48 5.28 -4.96 -5.90
N PHE A 49 4.21 -5.56 -5.37
CA PHE A 49 4.25 -6.82 -4.62
C PHE A 49 3.32 -7.91 -5.18
N ASN A 50 2.70 -7.67 -6.33
CA ASN A 50 1.80 -8.62 -7.00
C ASN A 50 0.63 -9.09 -6.11
N ILE A 51 0.13 -8.20 -5.25
CA ILE A 51 -0.96 -8.50 -4.31
C ILE A 51 -2.29 -8.66 -5.07
N PRO A 52 -3.08 -9.71 -4.81
CA PRO A 52 -4.39 -9.91 -5.42
C PRO A 52 -5.32 -8.73 -5.17
N LEU A 53 -6.11 -8.35 -6.18
CA LEU A 53 -7.07 -7.26 -6.08
C LEU A 53 -8.06 -7.40 -4.91
N PRO A 54 -8.65 -8.58 -4.63
CA PRO A 54 -9.57 -8.73 -3.50
C PRO A 54 -8.93 -8.45 -2.14
N VAL A 55 -7.62 -8.70 -2.01
CA VAL A 55 -6.86 -8.43 -0.79
C VAL A 55 -6.66 -6.93 -0.62
N LEU A 56 -6.27 -6.23 -1.69
CA LEU A 56 -6.11 -4.77 -1.69
C LEU A 56 -7.45 -4.04 -1.48
N GLN A 57 -8.55 -4.57 -2.02
CA GLN A 57 -9.90 -4.07 -1.78
C GLN A 57 -10.31 -4.19 -0.31
N ARG A 58 -9.84 -5.21 0.41
CA ARG A 58 -10.03 -5.31 1.85
C ARG A 58 -9.14 -4.31 2.59
N ALA A 59 -7.87 -4.20 2.17
CA ALA A 59 -6.89 -3.32 2.78
C ALA A 59 -7.23 -1.83 2.66
N GLN A 60 -8.04 -1.43 1.65
CA GLN A 60 -8.50 -0.04 1.50
C GLN A 60 -9.30 0.48 2.69
N ALA A 61 -9.82 -0.41 3.55
CA ALA A 61 -10.52 -0.04 4.77
C ALA A 61 -9.59 0.48 5.87
N TRP A 62 -8.27 0.57 5.63
CA TRP A 62 -7.30 1.03 6.62
C TRP A 62 -7.57 2.46 7.08
N GLU A 63 -7.53 2.68 8.40
CA GLU A 63 -7.80 3.99 9.01
C GLU A 63 -6.83 5.08 8.53
N GLY A 64 -5.61 4.72 8.17
CA GLY A 64 -4.59 5.65 7.66
C GLY A 64 -4.94 6.35 6.35
N PHE A 65 -5.94 5.86 5.61
CA PHE A 65 -6.51 6.55 4.46
C PHE A 65 -7.48 7.68 4.84
N GLY A 66 -8.06 7.65 6.04
CA GLY A 66 -8.99 8.67 6.52
C GLY A 66 -10.35 8.67 5.82
N TRP A 67 -10.73 7.58 5.15
CA TRP A 67 -12.05 7.42 4.53
C TRP A 67 -12.95 6.66 5.51
N GLY A 68 -13.99 7.33 6.03
CA GLY A 68 -14.77 6.81 7.18
C GLY A 68 -15.68 5.60 6.90
N GLY A 69 -16.20 5.02 7.99
CA GLY A 69 -17.29 4.03 8.03
C GLY A 69 -16.95 2.79 8.86
N VAL A 70 -16.12 1.92 8.30
CA VAL A 70 -15.54 0.74 8.96
C VAL A 70 -14.04 0.82 8.70
N GLN A 71 -13.25 0.90 9.77
CA GLN A 71 -11.81 1.09 9.66
C GLN A 71 -11.07 -0.09 10.28
N ILE A 72 -10.08 -0.61 9.56
CA ILE A 72 -9.15 -1.60 10.10
C ILE A 72 -7.92 -0.87 10.65
N SER A 73 -7.36 -1.38 11.75
CA SER A 73 -6.19 -0.80 12.39
C SER A 73 -4.91 -0.99 11.57
N ASP A 74 -3.83 -0.32 11.96
CA ASP A 74 -2.47 -0.58 11.46
C ASP A 74 -2.08 -2.06 11.54
N GLU A 75 -2.43 -2.73 12.64
CA GLU A 75 -2.13 -4.15 12.88
C GLU A 75 -2.90 -5.06 11.92
N GLU A 76 -4.20 -4.80 11.73
CA GLU A 76 -5.04 -5.56 10.80
C GLU A 76 -4.62 -5.33 9.35
N PHE A 77 -4.28 -4.08 8.99
CA PHE A 77 -3.75 -3.74 7.68
C PHE A 77 -2.43 -4.48 7.40
N ALA A 78 -1.50 -4.44 8.36
CA ALA A 78 -0.24 -5.17 8.27
C ALA A 78 -0.46 -6.69 8.16
N ALA A 79 -1.38 -7.25 8.95
CA ALA A 79 -1.71 -8.67 8.88
C ALA A 79 -2.29 -9.09 7.51
N ILE A 80 -3.11 -8.23 6.89
CA ILE A 80 -3.66 -8.47 5.56
C ILE A 80 -2.56 -8.49 4.50
N LEU A 81 -1.55 -7.61 4.59
CA LEU A 81 -0.51 -7.50 3.56
C LEU A 81 0.72 -8.38 3.83
N SER A 82 0.92 -8.82 5.07
CA SER A 82 2.09 -9.59 5.52
C SER A 82 2.42 -10.80 4.63
N PRO A 83 1.46 -11.62 4.15
CA PRO A 83 1.78 -12.77 3.29
C PRO A 83 2.50 -12.40 1.98
N TRP A 84 2.37 -11.15 1.51
CA TRP A 84 3.00 -10.63 0.31
C TRP A 84 4.27 -9.81 0.58
N LEU A 85 4.49 -9.44 1.84
CA LEU A 85 5.62 -8.63 2.30
C LEU A 85 6.60 -9.45 3.16
N ALA A 86 6.45 -10.77 3.21
CA ALA A 86 7.36 -11.67 3.93
C ALA A 86 8.41 -12.31 3.00
N THR A 87 8.53 -11.82 1.76
CA THR A 87 9.33 -12.46 0.69
C THR A 87 10.57 -11.66 0.33
#